data_AF-A0A931RBE4-F1
#
_entry.id   AF-A0A931RBE4-F1
#
_cell.length_a   1.000
_cell.length_b   1.000
_cell.length_c   1.000
_cell.angle_alpha   90.00
_cell.angle_beta   90.00
_cell.angle_gamma   90.00
#
_symmetry.space_group_name_H-M   'P 1'
#
loop_
_entity.id
_entity.type
_entity.pdbx_description
1 polymer ?
#
loop_
_entity_poly.entity_id
_entity_poly.type
_entity_poly.pdbx_seq_one_letter_code
_entity_poly.pdbx_strand_id
1 'polypeptide(L)'
;METTFDTLDDMKGQKPKITKVSQVVDRINELRKIRDDAVKELRELEEQPIQATSPIPSDFDYKSAIMRLFKERPSVALNIDNVVAGISDRHGFVPNRNTIAIRVGYLADSAKPKQLERVKDRRGFYRLPTKDTGAREESSG
;
A
#
# COMPACT_ATOMS: atom_id res chain seq x y z
N MET A 1 22.57 22.85 -10.85
CA MET A 1 21.51 22.17 -11.65
C MET A 1 20.31 22.08 -10.75
N GLU A 2 19.38 23.04 -10.87
CA GLU A 2 18.16 23.10 -10.07
C GLU A 2 17.05 22.34 -10.80
N THR A 3 16.42 21.41 -10.09
CA THR A 3 15.31 20.60 -10.56
C THR A 3 14.02 21.40 -10.49
N THR A 4 13.47 21.77 -11.64
CA THR A 4 12.10 22.27 -11.80
C THR A 4 11.10 21.11 -11.61
N PHE A 5 10.76 20.83 -10.36
CA PHE A 5 9.63 19.96 -9.98
C PHE A 5 8.71 20.78 -9.07
N ASP A 6 8.01 21.76 -9.62
CA ASP A 6 7.10 22.60 -8.83
C ASP A 6 6.02 23.28 -9.69
N THR A 7 5.32 22.52 -10.54
CA THR A 7 4.23 23.14 -11.34
C THR A 7 3.01 22.27 -11.61
N LEU A 8 2.82 21.18 -10.86
CA LEU A 8 1.63 20.33 -11.01
C LEU A 8 0.70 20.27 -9.79
N ASP A 9 1.06 20.84 -8.64
CA ASP A 9 0.22 20.73 -7.42
C ASP A 9 -0.86 21.84 -7.30
N ASP A 10 -0.82 22.87 -8.16
CA ASP A 10 -1.68 24.06 -8.03
C ASP A 10 -2.96 24.06 -8.88
N MET A 11 -3.35 22.94 -9.49
CA MET A 11 -4.55 22.87 -10.35
C MET A 11 -5.66 21.92 -9.88
N LYS A 12 -5.76 21.62 -8.58
CA LYS A 12 -6.98 21.04 -8.00
C LYS A 12 -7.97 22.15 -7.66
N GLY A 13 -8.80 22.57 -8.62
CA GLY A 13 -10.09 23.16 -8.24
C GLY A 13 -10.80 24.13 -9.18
N GLN A 14 -10.17 24.69 -10.21
CA GLN A 14 -10.86 25.65 -11.09
C GLN A 14 -11.07 25.06 -12.48
N LYS A 15 -12.29 24.57 -12.74
CA LYS A 15 -12.75 24.29 -14.11
C LYS A 15 -12.87 25.63 -14.83
N PRO A 16 -12.16 25.85 -15.96
CA PRO A 16 -12.30 27.09 -16.72
C PRO A 16 -13.76 27.26 -17.16
N LYS A 17 -14.33 28.46 -17.02
CA LYS A 17 -15.67 28.79 -17.55
C LYS A 17 -15.59 28.81 -19.08
N ILE A 18 -15.98 27.70 -19.71
CA ILE A 18 -16.01 27.58 -21.15
C ILE A 18 -17.31 28.21 -21.68
N THR A 19 -17.19 29.27 -22.46
CA THR A 19 -18.34 30.03 -22.99
C THR A 19 -18.55 29.87 -24.49
N LYS A 20 -17.64 29.23 -25.22
CA LYS A 20 -17.71 29.04 -26.68
C LYS A 20 -17.44 27.59 -27.08
N VAL A 21 -18.14 27.10 -28.11
CA VAL A 21 -18.01 25.73 -28.62
C VAL A 21 -16.58 25.40 -29.06
N SER A 22 -15.86 26.35 -29.66
CA SER A 22 -14.45 26.15 -30.06
C SER A 22 -13.54 25.85 -28.87
N GLN A 23 -13.71 26.57 -27.76
CA GLN A 23 -12.95 26.35 -26.53
C GLN A 23 -13.26 24.98 -25.89
N VAL A 24 -14.49 24.46 -26.07
CA VAL A 24 -14.83 23.09 -25.65
C VAL A 24 -14.07 22.07 -26.50
N VAL A 25 -14.05 22.26 -27.82
CA VAL A 25 -13.35 21.37 -28.76
C VAL A 25 -11.83 21.37 -28.49
N ASP A 26 -11.24 22.54 -28.27
CA ASP A 26 -9.82 22.69 -27.93
C ASP A 26 -9.49 21.96 -26.62
N ARG A 27 -10.35 22.13 -25.59
CA ARG A 27 -10.18 21.43 -24.31
C ARG A 27 -10.36 19.92 -24.44
N ILE A 28 -11.27 19.45 -25.29
CA ILE A 28 -11.42 18.01 -25.58
C ILE A 28 -10.14 17.45 -26.22
N ASN A 29 -9.55 18.17 -27.17
CA ASN A 29 -8.32 17.75 -27.83
C ASN A 29 -7.13 17.72 -26.85
N GLU A 30 -7.01 18.72 -25.98
CA GLU A 30 -6.01 18.75 -24.92
C GLU A 30 -6.15 17.57 -23.95
N LEU A 31 -7.37 17.30 -23.48
CA LEU A 31 -7.65 16.17 -22.60
C LEU A 31 -7.38 14.82 -23.26
N ARG A 32 -7.66 14.68 -24.56
CA ARG A 32 -7.32 13.47 -25.33
C ARG A 32 -5.81 13.28 -25.41
N LYS A 33 -5.05 14.36 -25.65
CA LYS A 33 -3.59 14.31 -25.68
C LYS A 33 -3.02 13.88 -24.32
N ILE A 34 -3.48 14.49 -23.22
CA ILE A 34 -3.06 14.11 -21.87
C ILE A 34 -3.33 12.62 -21.59
N ARG A 35 -4.50 12.12 -22.00
CA ARG A 35 -4.84 10.70 -21.87
C ARG A 35 -3.87 9.83 -22.67
N ASP A 36 -3.60 10.19 -23.92
CA ASP A 36 -2.75 9.39 -24.80
C ASP A 36 -1.30 9.37 -24.30
N ASP A 37 -0.79 10.49 -23.79
CA ASP A 37 0.52 10.60 -23.15
C ASP A 37 0.59 9.72 -21.88
N ALA A 38 -0.45 9.77 -21.02
CA ALA A 38 -0.52 8.94 -19.82
C ALA A 38 -0.62 7.42 -20.13
N VAL A 39 -1.36 7.05 -21.18
CA VAL A 39 -1.44 5.65 -21.65
C VAL A 39 -0.09 5.17 -22.18
N LYS A 40 0.64 6.03 -22.88
CA LYS A 40 1.98 5.72 -23.37
C LYS A 40 2.97 5.52 -22.21
N GLU A 41 2.96 6.41 -21.22
CA GLU A 41 3.79 6.29 -20.02
C GLU A 41 3.49 4.99 -19.25
N LEU A 42 2.21 4.65 -19.06
CA LEU A 42 1.82 3.39 -18.44
C LEU A 42 2.38 2.19 -19.21
N ARG A 43 2.25 2.19 -20.53
CA ARG A 43 2.76 1.11 -21.36
C ARG A 43 4.28 1.01 -21.31
N GLU A 44 5.00 2.13 -21.30
CA GLU A 44 6.46 2.15 -21.13
C GLU A 44 6.87 1.56 -19.77
N LEU A 45 6.12 1.84 -18.71
CA LEU A 45 6.35 1.27 -17.38
C LEU A 45 6.01 -0.24 -17.31
N GLU A 46 4.97 -0.68 -18.03
CA GLU A 46 4.59 -2.10 -18.14
C GLU A 46 5.58 -2.91 -18.99
N GLU A 47 6.16 -2.30 -20.03
CA GLU A 47 7.14 -2.93 -20.93
C GLU A 47 8.56 -2.91 -20.36
N GLN A 48 8.82 -2.11 -19.31
CA GLN A 48 10.11 -2.16 -18.62
C GLN A 48 10.30 -3.57 -18.04
N PRO A 49 11.46 -4.22 -18.30
CA PRO A 49 11.78 -5.46 -17.64
C PRO A 49 11.77 -5.17 -16.14
N ILE A 50 10.79 -5.76 -15.44
CA ILE A 50 10.75 -5.77 -13.98
C ILE A 50 12.09 -6.37 -13.60
N GLN A 51 13.04 -5.51 -13.19
CA GLN A 51 14.36 -5.98 -12.80
C GLN A 51 14.12 -7.14 -11.85
N ALA A 52 14.71 -8.29 -12.18
CA ALA A 52 14.73 -9.46 -11.34
C ALA A 52 14.98 -8.95 -9.93
N THR A 53 13.93 -9.04 -9.11
CA THR A 53 13.78 -8.43 -7.80
C THR A 53 15.13 -8.20 -7.16
N SER A 54 15.49 -6.96 -6.82
CA SER A 54 16.78 -6.67 -6.18
C SER A 54 17.07 -7.75 -5.14
N PRO A 55 18.28 -8.33 -5.13
CA PRO A 55 18.57 -9.48 -4.29
C PRO A 55 18.15 -9.18 -2.85
N ILE A 56 17.42 -10.10 -2.24
CA ILE A 56 16.91 -9.92 -0.88
C ILE A 56 18.12 -9.61 0.01
N PRO A 57 18.14 -8.47 0.74
CA PRO A 57 19.23 -8.14 1.63
C PRO A 57 19.42 -9.25 2.66
N SER A 58 20.66 -9.71 2.88
CA SER A 58 20.99 -10.78 3.83
C SER A 58 20.46 -10.51 5.24
N ASP A 59 20.44 -9.23 5.62
CA ASP A 59 20.08 -8.77 6.96
C ASP A 59 18.66 -8.15 7.02
N PHE A 60 17.80 -8.46 6.05
CA PHE A 60 16.46 -7.89 6.02
C PHE A 60 15.60 -8.37 7.21
N ASP A 61 15.21 -7.43 8.08
CA ASP A 61 14.34 -7.72 9.22
C ASP A 61 12.86 -7.78 8.81
N TYR A 62 12.45 -8.99 8.39
CA TYR A 62 11.06 -9.31 8.09
C TYR A 62 10.10 -8.99 9.23
N LYS A 63 10.49 -9.22 10.49
CA LYS A 63 9.58 -9.01 11.62
C LYS A 63 9.24 -7.53 11.75
N SER A 64 10.25 -6.67 11.73
CA SER A 64 10.06 -5.23 11.84
C SER A 64 9.29 -4.65 10.65
N ALA A 65 9.60 -5.10 9.43
CA ALA A 65 8.88 -4.67 8.23
C ALA A 65 7.39 -5.06 8.27
N ILE A 66 7.08 -6.32 8.60
CA ILE A 66 5.70 -6.82 8.75
C ILE A 66 4.96 -6.02 9.83
N MET A 67 5.54 -5.88 11.02
CA MET A 67 4.90 -5.15 12.12
C MET A 67 4.66 -3.68 11.80
N ARG A 68 5.55 -3.04 11.03
CA ARG A 68 5.36 -1.66 10.58
C ARG A 68 4.11 -1.52 9.71
N LEU A 69 3.89 -2.43 8.76
CA LEU A 69 2.70 -2.41 7.90
C LEU A 69 1.40 -2.51 8.70
N PHE A 70 1.35 -3.38 9.71
CA PHE A 70 0.18 -3.50 10.58
C PHE A 70 -0.03 -2.27 11.49
N LYS A 71 1.05 -1.61 11.92
CA LYS A 71 0.98 -0.39 12.76
C LYS A 71 0.52 0.85 12.01
N GLU A 72 0.80 0.95 10.72
CA GLU A 72 0.39 2.08 9.89
C GLU A 72 -1.08 2.02 9.50
N ARG A 73 -1.65 0.81 9.45
CA ARG A 73 -3.06 0.58 9.15
C ARG A 73 -3.69 -0.26 10.26
N PRO A 74 -3.77 0.25 11.50
CA PRO A 74 -4.18 -0.54 12.66
C PRO A 74 -5.63 -1.03 12.58
N SER A 75 -6.49 -0.33 11.84
CA SER A 75 -7.89 -0.68 11.61
C SER A 75 -8.11 -1.66 10.45
N VAL A 76 -7.08 -1.94 9.64
CA VAL A 76 -7.21 -2.75 8.42
C VAL A 76 -6.63 -4.14 8.66
N ALA A 77 -7.43 -5.16 8.36
CA ALA A 77 -6.94 -6.52 8.31
C ALA A 77 -6.17 -6.76 7.00
N LEU A 78 -4.95 -7.30 7.10
CA LEU A 78 -4.08 -7.56 5.95
C LEU A 78 -3.95 -9.07 5.72
N ASN A 79 -3.98 -9.51 4.47
CA ASN A 79 -3.58 -10.87 4.10
C ASN A 79 -2.09 -10.92 3.72
N ILE A 80 -1.58 -12.11 3.43
CA ILE A 80 -0.17 -12.30 3.07
C ILE A 80 0.21 -11.54 1.80
N ASP A 81 -0.67 -11.47 0.81
CA ASP A 81 -0.41 -10.79 -0.46
C ASP A 81 -0.31 -9.27 -0.26
N ASN A 82 -1.13 -8.69 0.62
CA ASN A 82 -1.03 -7.30 1.03
C ASN A 82 0.32 -7.00 1.72
N VAL A 83 0.81 -7.94 2.53
CA VAL A 83 2.10 -7.79 3.22
C VAL A 83 3.27 -7.88 2.24
N VAL A 84 3.21 -8.82 1.29
CA VAL A 84 4.21 -8.96 0.21
C VAL A 84 4.27 -7.68 -0.63
N ALA A 85 3.12 -7.19 -1.09
CA ALA A 85 3.03 -5.93 -1.84
C ALA A 85 3.58 -4.76 -1.03
N GLY A 86 3.17 -4.60 0.23
CA GLY A 86 3.65 -3.50 1.07
C GLY A 86 5.15 -3.52 1.37
N ILE A 87 5.78 -4.71 1.43
CA ILE A 87 7.24 -4.82 1.54
C ILE A 87 7.91 -4.48 0.21
N SER A 88 7.35 -5.00 -0.90
CA SER A 88 7.88 -4.75 -2.24
C SER A 88 7.90 -3.26 -2.59
N ASP A 89 6.77 -2.58 -2.36
CA ASP A 89 6.61 -1.16 -2.65
C ASP A 89 7.59 -0.28 -1.85
N ARG A 90 7.98 -0.72 -0.65
CA ARG A 90 8.86 0.05 0.24
C ARG A 90 10.33 -0.23 0.07
N HIS A 91 10.67 -1.47 -0.22
CA HIS A 91 12.04 -1.95 -0.15
C HIS A 91 12.61 -2.31 -1.52
N GLY A 92 11.81 -2.24 -2.60
CA GLY A 92 12.29 -2.43 -3.97
C GLY A 92 12.61 -3.88 -4.33
N PHE A 93 12.13 -4.85 -3.55
CA PHE A 93 12.29 -6.29 -3.84
C PHE A 93 11.03 -7.07 -3.47
N VAL A 94 10.75 -8.16 -4.19
CA VAL A 94 9.59 -9.01 -3.86
C VAL A 94 10.04 -10.09 -2.88
N PRO A 95 9.56 -10.08 -1.62
CA PRO A 95 9.89 -11.12 -0.66
C PRO A 95 9.22 -12.46 -1.04
N ASN A 96 9.84 -13.57 -0.66
CA ASN A 96 9.22 -14.88 -0.81
C ASN A 96 7.94 -14.98 0.04
N ARG A 97 6.81 -15.23 -0.61
CA ARG A 97 5.49 -15.35 0.02
C ARG A 97 5.44 -16.38 1.14
N ASN A 98 6.12 -17.52 1.00
CA ASN A 98 6.17 -18.56 2.03
C ASN A 98 6.90 -18.07 3.28
N THR A 99 8.01 -17.34 3.11
CA THR A 99 8.73 -16.71 4.22
C THR A 99 7.83 -15.73 4.96
N ILE A 100 7.09 -14.89 4.23
CA ILE A 100 6.11 -13.97 4.85
C ILE A 100 5.02 -14.74 5.60
N ALA A 101 4.44 -15.78 4.99
CA ALA A 101 3.39 -16.58 5.62
C ALA A 101 3.87 -17.25 6.92
N ILE A 102 5.08 -17.81 6.93
CA ILE A 102 5.70 -18.39 8.14
C ILE A 102 5.90 -17.32 9.21
N ARG A 103 6.45 -16.16 8.84
CA ARG A 103 6.71 -15.06 9.78
C ARG A 103 5.42 -14.47 10.36
N VAL A 104 4.42 -14.22 9.53
CA VAL A 104 3.10 -13.75 9.98
C VAL A 104 2.42 -14.79 10.88
N GLY A 105 2.46 -16.08 10.50
CA GLY A 105 1.93 -17.17 11.31
C GLY A 105 2.61 -17.24 12.68
N TYR A 106 3.94 -17.14 12.73
CA TYR A 106 4.69 -17.08 13.99
C TYR A 106 4.24 -15.90 14.87
N LEU A 107 4.07 -14.71 14.30
CA LEU A 107 3.62 -13.52 15.02
C LEU A 107 2.20 -13.64 15.59
N ALA A 108 1.34 -14.42 14.93
CA ALA A 108 -0.03 -14.66 15.35
C ALA A 108 -0.19 -15.82 16.35
N ASP A 109 0.59 -16.89 16.18
CA ASP A 109 0.34 -18.15 16.88
C ASP A 109 1.38 -18.44 17.99
N SER A 110 2.65 -18.08 17.78
CA SER A 110 3.77 -18.58 18.60
C SER A 110 4.58 -17.49 19.31
N ALA A 111 4.53 -16.24 18.85
CA ALA A 111 5.20 -15.13 19.50
C ALA A 111 4.66 -14.89 20.92
N LYS A 112 5.54 -14.56 21.86
CA LYS A 112 5.20 -14.23 23.25
C LYS A 112 5.71 -12.81 23.58
N PRO A 113 4.82 -11.83 23.84
CA PRO A 113 3.37 -11.88 23.64
C PRO A 113 3.00 -12.01 22.15
N LYS A 114 1.78 -12.48 21.87
CA LYS A 114 1.25 -12.51 20.49
C LYS A 114 1.22 -11.09 19.95
N GLN A 115 1.73 -10.92 18.74
CA GLN A 115 1.87 -9.60 18.10
C GLN A 115 0.79 -9.34 17.04
N LEU A 116 0.14 -10.40 16.55
CA LEU A 116 -0.95 -10.36 15.60
C LEU A 116 -2.08 -11.30 16.03
N GLU A 117 -3.27 -11.07 15.47
CA GLU A 117 -4.44 -11.93 15.62
C GLU A 117 -4.99 -12.35 14.26
N ARG A 118 -5.50 -13.57 14.18
CA ARG A 118 -6.28 -14.05 13.02
C ARG A 118 -7.69 -13.46 13.09
N VAL A 119 -8.19 -12.96 11.96
CA VAL A 119 -9.58 -12.46 11.89
C VAL A 119 -10.53 -13.65 11.75
N LYS A 120 -11.42 -13.83 12.74
CA LYS A 120 -12.33 -15.00 12.82
C LYS A 120 -13.20 -15.18 11.57
N ASP A 121 -13.71 -14.09 11.01
CA ASP A 121 -14.64 -14.13 9.88
C ASP A 121 -13.96 -14.02 8.51
N ARG A 122 -12.62 -13.92 8.47
CA ARG A 122 -11.85 -13.74 7.23
C ARG A 122 -10.59 -14.61 7.23
N ARG A 123 -10.70 -15.80 6.63
CA ARG A 123 -9.59 -16.74 6.50
C ARG A 123 -8.38 -16.10 5.81
N GLY A 124 -7.20 -16.23 6.41
CA GLY A 124 -5.95 -15.73 5.85
C GLY A 124 -5.72 -14.23 6.08
N PHE A 125 -6.59 -13.55 6.83
CA PHE A 125 -6.40 -12.16 7.24
C PHE A 125 -5.95 -12.07 8.69
N TYR A 126 -5.07 -11.11 8.94
CA TYR A 126 -4.48 -10.83 10.24
C TYR A 126 -4.66 -9.36 10.59
N ARG A 127 -4.60 -9.03 11.88
CA ARG A 127 -4.65 -7.65 12.39
C ARG A 127 -3.82 -7.51 13.66
N LEU A 128 -3.59 -6.29 14.12
CA LEU A 128 -3.06 -6.06 15.46
C LEU A 128 -4.06 -6.55 16.51
N PRO A 129 -3.59 -7.09 17.66
CA PRO A 129 -4.46 -7.42 18.77
C PRO A 129 -5.25 -6.20 19.21
N THR A 130 -6.57 -6.35 19.28
CA THR A 130 -7.40 -5.37 19.99
C THR A 130 -7.02 -5.44 21.46
N LYS A 131 -6.53 -4.33 22.04
CA LYS A 131 -6.46 -4.26 23.50
C LYS A 131 -7.88 -4.46 24.00
N ASP A 132 -8.15 -5.57 24.67
CA ASP A 132 -9.31 -5.67 25.54
C ASP A 132 -9.14 -4.58 26.61
N THR A 133 -9.72 -3.41 26.36
CA THR A 133 -10.21 -2.58 27.46
C THR A 133 -11.30 -3.39 28.12
N GLY A 134 -10.90 -4.22 29.08
CA GLY A 134 -11.79 -5.09 29.82
C GLY A 134 -12.93 -4.27 30.41
N ALA A 135 -14.14 -4.50 29.91
CA ALA A 135 -15.34 -4.38 30.72
C ALA A 135 -15.30 -5.53 31.72
N ARG A 136 -14.49 -5.36 32.77
CA ARG A 136 -14.62 -6.11 34.01
C ARG A 136 -15.72 -5.39 34.77
N GLU A 137 -16.97 -5.69 34.46
CA GLU A 137 -18.08 -5.44 35.37
C GLU A 137 -17.92 -6.43 36.54
N GLU A 138 -16.98 -6.13 37.41
CA GLU A 138 -17.05 -6.50 38.82
C GLU A 138 -17.82 -5.39 39.53
N SER A 139 -19.10 -5.64 39.77
CA SER A 139 -19.88 -5.08 40.88
C SER A 139 -20.99 -6.09 41.17
N SER A 140 -20.78 -7.05 42.06
CA SER A 140 -20.85 -6.92 43.53
C SER A 140 -22.28 -6.74 44.03
N GLY A 141 -22.75 -7.70 44.84
CA GLY A 141 -23.85 -7.52 45.79
C GLY A 141 -25.13 -8.23 45.41
#